data_AF-A0A6P8I5J9-F1
#
_entry.id   AF-A0A6P8I5J9-F1
#
_cell.length_a   1.000
_cell.length_b   1.000
_cell.length_c   1.000
_cell.angle_alpha   90.00
_cell.angle_beta   90.00
_cell.angle_gamma   90.00
#
_symmetry.space_group_name_H-M   'P 1'
#
loop_
_entity.id
_entity.type
_entity.pdbx_description
1 polymer ?
#
loop_
_entity_poly.entity_id
_entity_poly.type
_entity_poly.pdbx_seq_one_letter_code
_entity_poly.pdbx_strand_id
1 'polypeptide(L)'
;MISVPAIIAFLAVILCFLIRILNLTDRELMPETFDSGSDFVKAIKASCPFLKEKYVPPVWARSGHMQTLFASQVGRVNAPTLLGKHHTVKMKDGATMTFDVYEPEMTKREEKLNTIIIVPGIGNCSDTKYVRTFAGYALNHNFRVAVLDHLGARENIRLTSPRIFTYGSTDELRVLVKQVIARYNCHHLIGVGFSMGANVLLKYLGEKPERQKNFTCAISVCQGYDIISASQLFCDWEGARRFYSFAMAQNMKALILRNEHILFRDPEMCMQKAHVCSATSLNELDEAFNRRMAHFDDIKSFYEENSSCKFMTNIKMPVLLLNARDDPIIPEQLFASPLKHVVSHALTFISQVVVLAKGESSSIVCVDETWWSPRVLRRRAVWSLQDNMDG
;
A
#
# COMPACT_ATOMS: atom_id res chain seq x y z
N MET A 1 -40.45 18.71 -27.98
CA MET A 1 -40.56 17.31 -27.51
C MET A 1 -39.33 16.56 -27.99
N ILE A 2 -38.56 15.95 -27.08
CA ILE A 2 -37.45 15.07 -27.47
C ILE A 2 -38.07 13.84 -28.16
N SER A 3 -37.56 13.45 -29.33
CA SER A 3 -38.11 12.31 -30.06
C SER A 3 -37.83 11.00 -29.32
N VAL A 4 -38.78 10.04 -29.36
CA VAL A 4 -38.60 8.70 -28.76
C VAL A 4 -37.29 8.02 -29.20
N PRO A 5 -36.87 8.10 -30.48
CA PRO A 5 -35.57 7.59 -30.92
C PRO A 5 -34.37 8.26 -30.23
N ALA A 6 -34.45 9.56 -29.95
CA ALA A 6 -33.37 10.27 -29.24
C ALA A 6 -33.27 9.85 -27.77
N ILE A 7 -34.40 9.55 -27.11
CA ILE A 7 -34.42 9.01 -25.74
C ILE A 7 -33.82 7.60 -25.73
N ILE A 8 -34.20 6.73 -26.67
CA ILE A 8 -33.66 5.36 -26.77
C ILE A 8 -32.14 5.40 -27.02
N ALA A 9 -31.68 6.23 -27.96
CA ALA A 9 -30.26 6.39 -28.23
C ALA A 9 -29.48 6.89 -27.00
N PHE A 10 -30.04 7.85 -26.27
CA PHE A 10 -29.45 8.37 -25.04
C PHE A 10 -29.35 7.29 -23.94
N LEU A 11 -30.42 6.52 -23.72
CA LEU A 11 -30.41 5.40 -22.77
C LEU A 11 -29.44 4.30 -23.18
N ALA A 12 -29.31 4.01 -24.48
CA ALA A 12 -28.34 3.05 -25.00
C ALA A 12 -26.89 3.53 -24.76
N VAL A 13 -26.60 4.82 -24.96
CA VAL A 13 -25.29 5.40 -24.65
C VAL A 13 -24.98 5.30 -23.15
N ILE A 14 -25.94 5.62 -22.28
CA ILE A 14 -25.80 5.44 -20.83
C ILE A 14 -25.54 3.97 -20.48
N LEU A 15 -26.28 3.04 -21.08
CA LEU A 15 -26.11 1.61 -20.83
C LEU A 15 -24.73 1.12 -21.29
N CYS A 16 -24.28 1.50 -22.49
CA CYS A 16 -22.93 1.20 -22.97
C CYS A 16 -21.84 1.80 -22.08
N PHE A 17 -22.05 3.02 -21.60
CA PHE A 17 -21.15 3.68 -20.66
C PHE A 17 -21.11 2.95 -19.32
N LEU A 18 -22.25 2.53 -18.77
CA LEU A 18 -22.34 1.74 -17.54
C LEU A 18 -21.69 0.36 -17.71
N ILE A 19 -21.94 -0.34 -18.82
CA ILE A 19 -21.30 -1.63 -19.14
C ILE A 19 -19.78 -1.48 -19.16
N ARG A 20 -19.28 -0.40 -19.78
CA ARG A 20 -17.84 -0.11 -19.89
C ARG A 20 -17.23 0.33 -18.57
N ILE A 21 -17.90 1.16 -17.76
CA ILE A 21 -17.39 1.61 -16.45
C ILE A 21 -17.40 0.47 -15.44
N LEU A 22 -18.45 -0.34 -15.44
CA LEU A 22 -18.60 -1.46 -14.51
C LEU A 22 -17.83 -2.71 -14.95
N ASN A 23 -17.12 -2.66 -16.09
CA ASN A 23 -16.39 -3.79 -16.66
C ASN A 23 -17.26 -5.06 -16.72
N LEU A 24 -18.53 -4.93 -17.13
CA LEU A 24 -19.48 -6.06 -17.08
C LEU A 24 -19.18 -7.17 -18.09
N THR A 25 -18.50 -6.83 -19.19
CA THR A 25 -18.12 -7.77 -20.26
C THR A 25 -16.82 -8.51 -19.98
N ASP A 26 -16.19 -8.20 -18.87
CA ASP A 26 -14.77 -8.36 -18.66
C ASP A 26 -14.55 -9.64 -17.84
N ARG A 27 -13.86 -10.64 -18.40
CA ARG A 27 -13.79 -11.99 -17.81
C ARG A 27 -13.06 -12.02 -16.46
N GLU A 28 -13.46 -12.93 -15.57
CA GLU A 28 -12.69 -13.22 -14.36
C GLU A 28 -11.43 -14.01 -14.71
N LEU A 29 -10.28 -13.45 -14.36
CA LEU A 29 -8.97 -14.05 -14.60
C LEU A 29 -8.47 -14.73 -13.32
N MET A 30 -7.70 -15.80 -13.53
CA MET A 30 -6.91 -16.38 -12.45
C MET A 30 -5.79 -15.41 -12.06
N PRO A 31 -5.39 -15.38 -10.78
CA PRO A 31 -4.18 -14.69 -10.38
C PRO A 31 -2.98 -15.26 -11.16
N GLU A 32 -2.23 -14.38 -11.82
CA GLU A 32 -0.96 -14.76 -12.42
C GLU A 32 0.14 -14.63 -11.38
N THR A 33 0.93 -15.69 -11.23
CA THR A 33 2.03 -15.74 -10.27
C THR A 33 3.36 -15.87 -11.02
N PHE A 34 4.29 -14.94 -10.78
CA PHE A 34 5.67 -15.04 -11.28
C PHE A 34 6.60 -15.26 -10.10
N ASP A 35 7.45 -16.28 -10.16
CA ASP A 35 8.34 -16.62 -9.05
C ASP A 35 9.61 -17.38 -9.46
N SER A 36 10.52 -17.51 -8.49
CA SER A 36 11.81 -18.19 -8.64
C SER A 36 11.75 -19.71 -8.47
N GLY A 37 10.60 -20.29 -8.12
CA GLY A 37 10.46 -21.73 -7.85
C GLY A 37 11.09 -22.21 -6.53
N SER A 38 11.51 -21.29 -5.64
CA SER A 38 12.08 -21.65 -4.34
C SER A 38 11.09 -22.38 -3.43
N ASP A 39 11.60 -23.17 -2.48
CA ASP A 39 10.75 -23.95 -1.56
C ASP A 39 9.88 -23.06 -0.67
N PHE A 40 10.35 -21.86 -0.32
CA PHE A 40 9.51 -20.86 0.36
C PHE A 40 8.30 -20.47 -0.49
N VAL A 41 8.48 -20.20 -1.80
CA VAL A 41 7.34 -19.89 -2.67
C VAL A 41 6.39 -21.07 -2.79
N LYS A 42 6.92 -22.30 -2.93
CA LYS A 42 6.08 -23.51 -2.97
C LYS A 42 5.25 -23.64 -1.69
N ALA A 43 5.85 -23.38 -0.53
CA ALA A 43 5.15 -23.38 0.75
C ALA A 43 4.03 -22.32 0.78
N ILE A 44 4.31 -21.08 0.37
CA ILE A 44 3.29 -20.02 0.28
C ILE A 44 2.14 -20.44 -0.66
N LYS A 45 2.45 -20.93 -1.86
CA LYS A 45 1.42 -21.39 -2.81
C LYS A 45 0.63 -22.61 -2.33
N ALA A 46 1.21 -23.43 -1.45
CA ALA A 46 0.51 -24.55 -0.82
C ALA A 46 -0.40 -24.06 0.31
N SER A 47 0.06 -23.10 1.10
CA SER A 47 -0.68 -22.52 2.23
C SER A 47 -1.73 -21.48 1.83
N CYS A 48 -1.68 -20.96 0.60
CA CYS A 48 -2.59 -19.93 0.09
C CYS A 48 -3.40 -20.43 -1.12
N PRO A 49 -4.49 -21.18 -0.91
CA PRO A 49 -5.36 -21.68 -1.99
C PRO A 49 -5.89 -20.57 -2.89
N PHE A 50 -6.14 -19.38 -2.34
CA PHE A 50 -6.66 -18.23 -3.08
C PHE A 50 -5.79 -17.78 -4.25
N LEU A 51 -4.48 -18.07 -4.23
CA LEU A 51 -3.58 -17.81 -5.37
C LEU A 51 -3.91 -18.68 -6.59
N LYS A 52 -4.74 -19.70 -6.42
CA LYS A 52 -5.21 -20.65 -7.44
C LYS A 52 -6.73 -20.57 -7.63
N GLU A 53 -7.37 -19.52 -7.14
CA GLU A 53 -8.82 -19.33 -7.25
C GLU A 53 -9.13 -18.05 -8.03
N LYS A 54 -10.25 -18.06 -8.76
CA LYS A 54 -10.74 -16.86 -9.41
C LYS A 54 -11.41 -15.96 -8.39
N TYR A 55 -11.03 -14.69 -8.38
CA TYR A 55 -11.77 -13.68 -7.65
C TYR A 55 -13.04 -13.32 -8.44
N VAL A 56 -14.20 -13.47 -7.79
CA VAL A 56 -15.51 -13.13 -8.37
C VAL A 56 -16.15 -12.05 -7.51
N PRO A 57 -15.97 -10.76 -7.84
CA PRO A 57 -16.60 -9.69 -7.07
C PRO A 57 -18.11 -9.64 -7.34
N PRO A 58 -18.90 -9.09 -6.39
CA PRO A 58 -20.26 -8.65 -6.69
C PRO A 58 -20.31 -7.77 -7.94
N VAL A 59 -21.40 -7.80 -8.69
CA VAL A 59 -21.53 -7.12 -10.00
C VAL A 59 -21.17 -5.63 -9.93
N TRP A 60 -21.52 -4.93 -8.84
CA TRP A 60 -21.19 -3.52 -8.64
C TRP A 60 -19.69 -3.26 -8.39
N ALA A 61 -18.95 -4.29 -7.94
CA ALA A 61 -17.53 -4.24 -7.61
C ALA A 61 -16.64 -4.86 -8.71
N ARG A 62 -17.16 -5.13 -9.91
CA ARG A 62 -16.36 -5.62 -11.05
C ARG A 62 -15.40 -4.57 -11.64
N SER A 63 -15.63 -3.29 -11.32
CA SER A 63 -14.77 -2.19 -11.73
C SER A 63 -13.80 -1.78 -10.63
N GLY A 64 -12.51 -1.72 -10.95
CA GLY A 64 -11.48 -1.21 -10.05
C GLY A 64 -11.71 0.24 -9.59
N HIS A 65 -12.39 1.04 -10.40
CA HIS A 65 -12.83 2.39 -10.02
C HIS A 65 -13.84 2.36 -8.89
N MET A 66 -14.88 1.54 -9.05
CA MET A 66 -15.93 1.38 -8.03
C MET A 66 -15.34 0.78 -6.77
N GLN A 67 -14.48 -0.23 -6.89
CA GLN A 67 -13.74 -0.80 -5.78
C GLN A 67 -12.97 0.28 -5.00
N THR A 68 -12.15 1.08 -5.69
CA THR A 68 -11.32 2.13 -5.07
C THR A 68 -12.17 3.22 -4.41
N LEU A 69 -13.22 3.70 -5.08
CA LEU A 69 -14.12 4.73 -4.57
C LEU A 69 -14.92 4.23 -3.35
N PHE A 70 -15.59 3.08 -3.47
CA PHE A 70 -16.38 2.52 -2.38
C PHE A 70 -15.54 2.18 -1.18
N ALA A 71 -14.31 1.69 -1.36
CA ALA A 71 -13.47 1.36 -0.23
C ALA A 71 -12.89 2.58 0.50
N SER A 72 -12.74 3.70 -0.21
CA SER A 72 -12.40 4.99 0.39
C SER A 72 -13.57 5.62 1.16
N GLN A 73 -14.82 5.43 0.71
CA GLN A 73 -16.01 6.11 1.25
C GLN A 73 -16.86 5.24 2.20
N VAL A 74 -17.13 3.99 1.85
CA VAL A 74 -18.16 3.12 2.47
C VAL A 74 -17.58 1.84 3.06
N GLY A 75 -16.56 1.24 2.45
CA GLY A 75 -16.08 -0.12 2.76
C GLY A 75 -15.44 -0.31 4.15
N ARG A 76 -15.39 0.73 4.98
CA ARG A 76 -14.72 0.70 6.30
C ARG A 76 -15.45 1.47 7.39
N VAL A 77 -16.77 1.59 7.28
CA VAL A 77 -17.61 2.16 8.35
C VAL A 77 -17.43 1.39 9.67
N ASN A 78 -17.10 0.09 9.59
CA ASN A 78 -16.86 -0.80 10.73
C ASN A 78 -15.36 -1.04 11.03
N ALA A 79 -14.47 -0.11 10.70
CA ALA A 79 -13.06 -0.27 11.04
C ALA A 79 -12.89 -0.42 12.57
N PRO A 80 -12.19 -1.47 13.06
CA PRO A 80 -12.13 -1.75 14.49
C PRO A 80 -11.41 -0.62 15.22
N THR A 81 -11.90 -0.24 16.39
CA THR A 81 -11.16 0.64 17.31
C THR A 81 -10.13 -0.18 18.03
N LEU A 82 -8.87 0.05 17.69
CA LEU A 82 -7.75 -0.67 18.27
C LEU A 82 -7.22 0.11 19.46
N LEU A 83 -7.07 -0.58 20.60
CA LEU A 83 -6.38 -0.03 21.75
C LEU A 83 -4.89 -0.33 21.62
N GLY A 84 -4.10 0.71 21.41
CA GLY A 84 -2.65 0.61 21.20
C GLY A 84 -1.87 1.58 22.06
N LYS A 85 -0.54 1.39 22.07
CA LYS A 85 0.42 2.31 22.69
C LYS A 85 0.90 3.30 21.64
N HIS A 86 0.66 4.58 21.88
CA HIS A 86 1.22 5.67 21.07
C HIS A 86 2.66 5.95 21.47
N HIS A 87 3.55 6.00 20.48
CA HIS A 87 4.96 6.32 20.70
C HIS A 87 5.34 7.57 19.93
N THR A 88 6.14 8.40 20.58
CA THR A 88 6.68 9.62 20.01
C THR A 88 8.19 9.60 20.12
N VAL A 89 8.89 9.93 19.04
CA VAL A 89 10.35 9.93 18.97
C VAL A 89 10.84 11.21 18.31
N LYS A 90 11.74 11.92 18.99
CA LYS A 90 12.48 13.03 18.40
C LYS A 90 13.58 12.49 17.49
N MET A 91 13.52 12.86 16.23
CA MET A 91 14.55 12.55 15.23
C MET A 91 15.71 13.55 15.30
N LYS A 92 16.84 13.22 14.65
CA LYS A 92 18.06 14.02 14.68
C LYS A 92 17.89 15.43 14.08
N ASP A 93 17.00 15.55 13.11
CA ASP A 93 16.61 16.78 12.42
C ASP A 93 15.54 17.58 13.20
N GLY A 94 15.19 17.17 14.42
CA GLY A 94 14.17 17.79 15.24
C GLY A 94 12.73 17.38 14.90
N ALA A 95 12.51 16.52 13.89
CA ALA A 95 11.19 16.00 13.56
C ALA A 95 10.60 15.20 14.72
N THR A 96 9.29 15.29 14.91
CA THR A 96 8.54 14.47 15.87
C THR A 96 7.88 13.36 15.10
N MET A 97 8.53 12.20 15.06
CA MET A 97 8.00 11.01 14.43
C MET A 97 7.11 10.26 15.42
N THR A 98 5.94 9.83 14.98
CA THR A 98 5.03 9.01 15.79
C THR A 98 4.80 7.66 15.15
N PHE A 99 4.42 6.70 15.98
CA PHE A 99 3.96 5.39 15.54
C PHE A 99 3.11 4.76 16.64
N ASP A 100 2.17 3.92 16.25
CA ASP A 100 1.33 3.19 17.20
C ASP A 100 1.72 1.71 17.19
N VAL A 101 1.67 1.08 18.37
CA VAL A 101 1.87 -0.36 18.52
C VAL A 101 0.64 -0.98 19.17
N TYR A 102 0.09 -1.98 18.51
CA TYR A 102 -1.03 -2.77 18.95
C TYR A 102 -0.55 -4.18 19.32
N GLU A 103 -1.03 -4.71 20.44
CA GLU A 103 -0.69 -6.06 20.92
C GLU A 103 -1.99 -6.86 21.05
N PRO A 104 -2.00 -8.16 20.70
CA PRO A 104 -3.17 -9.01 20.89
C PRO A 104 -3.47 -9.18 22.39
N GLU A 105 -4.72 -9.48 22.73
CA GLU A 105 -5.09 -9.86 24.08
C GLU A 105 -4.43 -11.21 24.43
N MET A 106 -3.28 -11.14 25.12
CA MET A 106 -2.51 -12.34 25.47
C MET A 106 -3.22 -13.16 26.55
N THR A 107 -3.59 -14.40 26.22
CA THR A 107 -4.03 -15.41 27.21
C THR A 107 -2.86 -16.08 27.94
N LYS A 108 -1.63 -15.99 27.39
CA LYS A 108 -0.40 -16.49 28.02
C LYS A 108 0.73 -15.48 27.85
N ARG A 109 1.39 -15.12 28.96
CA ARG A 109 2.26 -13.94 29.06
C ARG A 109 3.67 -14.12 28.48
N GLU A 110 3.99 -15.26 27.88
CA GLU A 110 5.37 -15.71 27.65
C GLU A 110 5.76 -16.03 26.20
N GLU A 111 4.84 -15.93 25.23
CA GLU A 111 5.19 -16.18 23.83
C GLU A 111 5.82 -14.95 23.16
N LYS A 112 6.99 -15.13 22.54
CA LYS A 112 7.63 -14.11 21.69
C LYS A 112 6.76 -13.89 20.45
N LEU A 113 6.02 -12.79 20.42
CA LEU A 113 5.14 -12.44 19.29
C LEU A 113 5.94 -11.99 18.05
N ASN A 114 5.56 -12.54 16.89
CA ASN A 114 5.96 -11.97 15.60
C ASN A 114 5.35 -10.58 15.45
N THR A 115 6.12 -9.65 14.88
CA THR A 115 5.70 -8.24 14.78
C THR A 115 5.58 -7.82 13.32
N ILE A 116 4.41 -7.34 12.92
CA ILE A 116 4.18 -6.73 11.61
C ILE A 116 4.50 -5.24 11.70
N ILE A 117 5.38 -4.76 10.82
CA ILE A 117 5.66 -3.34 10.62
C ILE A 117 4.85 -2.87 9.42
N ILE A 118 3.84 -2.03 9.64
CA ILE A 118 3.02 -1.45 8.59
C ILE A 118 3.59 -0.08 8.17
N VAL A 119 3.80 0.08 6.88
CA VAL A 119 4.13 1.35 6.23
C VAL A 119 2.93 1.78 5.37
N PRO A 120 2.11 2.74 5.84
CA PRO A 120 0.92 3.17 5.12
C PRO A 120 1.26 3.83 3.77
N GLY A 121 0.28 3.89 2.88
CA GLY A 121 0.31 4.70 1.67
C GLY A 121 0.36 6.21 1.93
N ILE A 122 0.42 6.99 0.84
CA ILE A 122 0.62 8.44 0.86
C ILE A 122 -0.30 9.16 1.84
N GLY A 123 0.28 9.97 2.73
CA GLY A 123 -0.48 10.84 3.66
C GLY A 123 -1.29 10.11 4.72
N ASN A 124 -1.02 8.82 4.97
CA ASN A 124 -1.75 8.03 5.96
C ASN A 124 -0.98 7.82 7.26
N CYS A 125 -1.70 7.41 8.29
CA CYS A 125 -1.19 7.13 9.62
C CYS A 125 -1.91 5.91 10.24
N SER A 126 -1.60 5.59 11.48
CA SER A 126 -2.23 4.52 12.25
C SER A 126 -3.74 4.65 12.42
N ASP A 127 -4.28 5.87 12.39
CA ASP A 127 -5.72 6.14 12.54
C ASP A 127 -6.50 5.83 11.26
N THR A 128 -5.82 5.66 10.12
CA THR A 128 -6.47 5.41 8.84
C THR A 128 -7.23 4.09 8.87
N LYS A 129 -8.49 4.11 8.41
CA LYS A 129 -9.42 2.96 8.49
C LYS A 129 -8.84 1.66 7.94
N TYR A 130 -8.21 1.66 6.76
CA TYR A 130 -7.65 0.42 6.17
C TYR A 130 -6.51 -0.17 6.99
N VAL A 131 -5.69 0.70 7.57
CA VAL A 131 -4.56 0.33 8.42
C VAL A 131 -5.09 -0.34 9.70
N ARG A 132 -6.12 0.25 10.32
CA ARG A 132 -6.80 -0.32 11.49
C ARG A 132 -7.48 -1.64 11.18
N THR A 133 -8.14 -1.74 10.04
CA THR A 133 -8.78 -2.97 9.57
C THR A 133 -7.75 -4.11 9.40
N PHE A 134 -6.62 -3.84 8.74
CA PHE A 134 -5.53 -4.82 8.62
C PHE A 134 -4.89 -5.15 9.97
N ALA A 135 -4.63 -4.14 10.81
CA ALA A 135 -4.03 -4.34 12.12
C ALA A 135 -4.94 -5.18 13.04
N GLY A 136 -6.26 -4.92 13.06
CA GLY A 136 -7.23 -5.74 13.79
C GLY A 136 -7.23 -7.20 13.35
N TYR A 137 -7.14 -7.44 12.05
CA TYR A 137 -7.02 -8.78 11.50
C TYR A 137 -5.76 -9.52 11.96
N ALA A 138 -4.62 -8.82 11.91
CA ALA A 138 -3.34 -9.37 12.35
C ALA A 138 -3.32 -9.67 13.85
N LEU A 139 -3.92 -8.80 14.67
CA LEU A 139 -4.05 -9.02 16.12
C LEU A 139 -4.86 -10.29 16.43
N ASN A 140 -5.96 -10.52 15.70
CA ASN A 140 -6.76 -11.75 15.83
C ASN A 140 -5.98 -13.02 15.45
N HIS A 141 -4.84 -12.88 14.77
CA HIS A 141 -3.92 -13.97 14.41
C HIS A 141 -2.64 -13.97 15.25
N ASN A 142 -2.68 -13.33 16.43
CA ASN A 142 -1.58 -13.27 17.40
C ASN A 142 -0.31 -12.57 16.88
N PHE A 143 -0.45 -11.62 15.95
CA PHE A 143 0.66 -10.75 15.57
C PHE A 143 0.60 -9.45 16.36
N ARG A 144 1.76 -9.00 16.86
CA ARG A 144 1.93 -7.59 17.25
C ARG A 144 1.98 -6.75 15.99
N VAL A 145 1.41 -5.55 16.01
CA VAL A 145 1.43 -4.65 14.87
C VAL A 145 1.99 -3.30 15.27
N ALA A 146 3.04 -2.84 14.59
CA ALA A 146 3.55 -1.48 14.71
C ALA A 146 3.31 -0.73 13.41
N VAL A 147 2.74 0.46 13.49
CA VAL A 147 2.35 1.24 12.31
C VAL A 147 3.07 2.59 12.30
N LEU A 148 3.74 2.88 11.19
CA LEU A 148 4.34 4.20 10.98
C LEU A 148 3.27 5.28 10.76
N ASP A 149 3.42 6.42 11.44
CA ASP A 149 2.72 7.64 11.06
C ASP A 149 3.62 8.49 10.16
N HIS A 150 3.17 8.77 8.93
CA HIS A 150 3.89 9.66 8.04
C HIS A 150 3.96 11.09 8.62
N LEU A 151 5.12 11.74 8.51
CA LEU A 151 5.33 13.05 9.11
C LEU A 151 4.35 14.09 8.58
N GLY A 152 3.60 14.70 9.49
CA GLY A 152 2.60 15.71 9.16
C GLY A 152 1.27 15.14 8.66
N ALA A 153 1.10 13.81 8.57
CA ALA A 153 -0.16 13.18 8.19
C ALA A 153 -1.21 13.22 9.31
N ARG A 154 -0.82 12.89 10.54
CA ARG A 154 -1.72 12.85 11.70
C ARG A 154 -2.10 14.26 12.16
N GLU A 155 -3.38 14.55 12.24
CA GLU A 155 -3.87 15.94 12.44
C GLU A 155 -3.55 16.50 13.83
N ASN A 156 -3.59 15.64 14.86
CA ASN A 156 -3.40 16.03 16.26
C ASN A 156 -1.92 16.07 16.69
N ILE A 157 -0.99 15.79 15.77
CA ILE A 157 0.44 15.82 16.04
C ILE A 157 1.06 16.99 15.28
N ARG A 158 1.58 17.96 16.04
CA ARG A 158 2.24 19.12 15.44
C ARG A 158 3.53 18.70 14.74
N LEU A 159 3.69 19.15 13.50
CA LEU A 159 4.95 19.01 12.78
C LEU A 159 6.02 19.93 13.40
N THR A 160 7.19 19.37 13.74
CA THR A 160 8.26 20.10 14.44
C THR A 160 9.54 20.26 13.62
N SER A 161 9.54 19.81 12.38
CA SER A 161 10.63 19.98 11.40
C SER A 161 10.09 20.65 10.13
N PRO A 162 10.91 21.39 9.37
CA PRO A 162 10.50 22.04 8.13
C PRO A 162 10.41 21.04 6.95
N ARG A 163 9.93 19.82 7.20
CA ARG A 163 9.74 18.79 6.18
C ARG A 163 8.60 17.85 6.52
N ILE A 164 8.03 17.24 5.49
CA ILE A 164 7.09 16.11 5.58
C ILE A 164 7.75 14.85 5.00
N PHE A 165 7.02 13.74 5.01
CA PHE A 165 7.44 12.51 4.33
C PHE A 165 7.53 12.72 2.81
N THR A 166 8.31 11.87 2.13
CA THR A 166 8.41 11.83 0.66
C THR A 166 8.15 10.42 0.13
N TYR A 167 8.07 10.27 -1.18
CA TYR A 167 7.83 8.98 -1.85
C TYR A 167 8.86 7.89 -1.49
N GLY A 168 10.10 8.27 -1.16
CA GLY A 168 11.20 7.35 -0.88
C GLY A 168 12.02 7.68 0.37
N SER A 169 11.52 8.51 1.30
CA SER A 169 12.22 8.73 2.59
C SER A 169 12.15 7.47 3.44
N THR A 170 13.31 6.95 3.86
CA THR A 170 13.42 5.71 4.66
C THR A 170 13.82 5.96 6.10
N ASP A 171 14.04 7.22 6.49
CA ASP A 171 14.57 7.58 7.81
C ASP A 171 13.56 7.35 8.93
N GLU A 172 12.28 7.66 8.70
CA GLU A 172 11.21 7.41 9.65
C GLU A 172 11.06 5.90 9.89
N LEU A 173 11.03 5.11 8.82
CA LEU A 173 10.95 3.65 8.92
C LEU A 173 12.16 3.07 9.67
N ARG A 174 13.37 3.58 9.41
CA ARG A 174 14.58 3.18 10.14
C ARG A 174 14.47 3.44 11.63
N VAL A 175 13.94 4.61 12.02
CA VAL A 175 13.73 4.93 13.44
C VAL A 175 12.66 4.02 14.02
N LEU A 176 11.52 3.83 13.35
CA LEU A 176 10.44 2.93 13.78
C LEU A 176 10.99 1.52 14.07
N VAL A 177 11.66 0.90 13.11
CA VAL A 177 12.20 -0.47 13.25
C VAL A 177 13.15 -0.56 14.44
N LYS A 178 14.08 0.38 14.59
CA LYS A 178 15.01 0.41 15.73
C LYS A 178 14.26 0.51 17.07
N GLN A 179 13.25 1.37 17.13
CA GLN A 179 12.49 1.66 18.33
C GLN A 179 11.57 0.50 18.74
N VAL A 180 11.02 -0.22 17.76
CA VAL A 180 10.21 -1.43 17.97
C VAL A 180 11.08 -2.57 18.47
N ILE A 181 12.22 -2.86 17.81
CA ILE A 181 13.16 -3.89 18.27
C ILE A 181 13.61 -3.63 19.70
N ALA A 182 14.01 -2.38 20.01
CA ALA A 182 14.53 -2.03 21.33
C ALA A 182 13.48 -2.12 22.45
N ARG A 183 12.23 -1.68 22.20
CA ARG A 183 11.17 -1.66 23.22
C ARG A 183 10.48 -3.00 23.43
N TYR A 184 10.35 -3.79 22.37
CA TYR A 184 9.51 -4.98 22.35
C TYR A 184 10.30 -6.29 22.21
N ASN A 185 11.63 -6.20 22.20
CA ASN A 185 12.56 -7.35 22.12
C ASN A 185 12.19 -8.33 21.00
N CYS A 186 11.84 -7.81 19.83
CA CYS A 186 11.38 -8.59 18.68
C CYS A 186 12.50 -8.72 17.64
N HIS A 187 12.71 -9.95 17.17
CA HIS A 187 13.72 -10.27 16.15
C HIS A 187 13.13 -10.88 14.87
N HIS A 188 11.80 -11.05 14.83
CA HIS A 188 11.06 -11.56 13.68
C HIS A 188 10.02 -10.54 13.24
N LEU A 189 10.45 -9.66 12.33
CA LEU A 189 9.63 -8.62 11.73
C LEU A 189 9.06 -9.09 10.40
N ILE A 190 7.82 -8.71 10.13
CA ILE A 190 7.20 -8.84 8.81
C ILE A 190 6.91 -7.43 8.32
N GLY A 191 7.52 -7.02 7.22
CA GLY A 191 7.25 -5.71 6.64
C GLY A 191 6.01 -5.75 5.76
N VAL A 192 5.07 -4.84 5.93
CA VAL A 192 3.91 -4.70 5.03
C VAL A 192 3.80 -3.24 4.61
N GLY A 193 3.97 -2.98 3.31
CA GLY A 193 3.85 -1.65 2.75
C GLY A 193 2.70 -1.56 1.76
N PHE A 194 1.97 -0.46 1.80
CA PHE A 194 0.85 -0.19 0.90
C PHE A 194 1.17 0.98 -0.03
N SER A 195 1.04 0.79 -1.34
CA SER A 195 1.25 1.81 -2.36
C SER A 195 2.60 2.54 -2.17
N MET A 196 2.61 3.85 -1.91
CA MET A 196 3.82 4.60 -1.56
C MET A 196 4.60 3.99 -0.39
N GLY A 197 3.92 3.47 0.64
CA GLY A 197 4.57 2.84 1.79
C GLY A 197 5.29 1.55 1.44
N ALA A 198 4.82 0.83 0.41
CA ALA A 198 5.56 -0.29 -0.16
C ALA A 198 6.88 0.18 -0.76
N ASN A 199 6.87 1.31 -1.49
CA ASN A 199 8.08 1.84 -2.11
C ASN A 199 9.12 2.20 -1.03
N VAL A 200 8.68 2.87 0.03
CA VAL A 200 9.52 3.18 1.20
C VAL A 200 10.07 1.90 1.84
N LEU A 201 9.24 0.86 2.02
CA LEU A 201 9.67 -0.41 2.61
C LEU A 201 10.71 -1.13 1.75
N LEU A 202 10.47 -1.29 0.45
CA LEU A 202 11.40 -1.98 -0.45
C LEU A 202 12.71 -1.20 -0.58
N LYS A 203 12.64 0.13 -0.71
CA LYS A 203 13.84 0.99 -0.70
C LYS A 203 14.61 0.84 0.61
N TYR A 204 13.93 0.88 1.76
CA TYR A 204 14.58 0.72 3.07
C TYR A 204 15.34 -0.60 3.17
N LEU A 205 14.74 -1.71 2.72
CA LEU A 205 15.36 -3.05 2.75
C LEU A 205 16.51 -3.19 1.75
N GLY A 206 16.40 -2.55 0.58
CA GLY A 206 17.41 -2.62 -0.49
C GLY A 206 18.57 -1.62 -0.34
N GLU A 207 18.42 -0.57 0.45
CA GLU A 207 19.49 0.41 0.70
C GLU A 207 20.70 -0.21 1.40
N LYS A 208 20.48 -1.10 2.38
CA LYS A 208 21.57 -1.73 3.15
C LYS A 208 21.24 -3.16 3.61
N PRO A 209 22.13 -4.16 3.42
CA PRO A 209 21.88 -5.54 3.84
C PRO A 209 21.55 -5.71 5.32
N GLU A 210 22.19 -4.93 6.22
CA GLU A 210 21.95 -5.05 7.67
C GLU A 210 20.51 -4.71 8.09
N ARG A 211 19.78 -3.95 7.27
CA ARG A 211 18.38 -3.59 7.55
C ARG A 211 17.43 -4.77 7.37
N GLN A 212 17.86 -5.82 6.67
CA GLN A 212 17.08 -7.03 6.44
C GLN A 212 17.19 -8.05 7.59
N LYS A 213 18.22 -7.94 8.46
CA LYS A 213 18.57 -8.96 9.46
C LYS A 213 17.43 -9.38 10.39
N ASN A 214 16.54 -8.45 10.75
CA ASN A 214 15.42 -8.72 11.65
C ASN A 214 14.10 -8.98 10.90
N PHE A 215 14.09 -8.95 9.57
CA PHE A 215 12.91 -9.20 8.76
C PHE A 215 12.88 -10.65 8.29
N THR A 216 11.79 -11.34 8.61
CA THR A 216 11.51 -12.69 8.10
C THR A 216 11.05 -12.62 6.65
N CYS A 217 10.22 -11.64 6.32
CA CYS A 217 9.75 -11.37 4.96
C CYS A 217 9.19 -9.95 4.83
N ALA A 218 8.93 -9.53 3.59
CA ALA A 218 8.23 -8.28 3.28
C ALA A 218 7.08 -8.50 2.28
N ILE A 219 6.06 -7.66 2.35
CA ILE A 219 4.90 -7.66 1.47
C ILE A 219 4.71 -6.24 0.93
N SER A 220 4.73 -6.11 -0.39
CA SER A 220 4.44 -4.89 -1.14
C SER A 220 3.06 -5.01 -1.77
N VAL A 221 2.15 -4.08 -1.46
CA VAL A 221 0.77 -4.11 -1.93
C VAL A 221 0.48 -2.89 -2.83
N CYS A 222 0.09 -3.14 -4.07
CA CYS A 222 -0.27 -2.18 -5.13
C CYS A 222 0.71 -1.02 -5.28
N GLN A 223 1.98 -1.37 -5.53
CA GLN A 223 3.07 -0.42 -5.69
C GLN A 223 3.35 -0.11 -7.17
N GLY A 224 3.83 1.11 -7.46
CA GLY A 224 4.29 1.53 -8.80
C GLY A 224 5.78 1.31 -9.12
N TYR A 225 6.63 0.98 -8.13
CA TYR A 225 8.07 0.64 -8.22
C TYR A 225 9.01 1.73 -8.75
N ASP A 226 8.72 2.28 -9.92
CA ASP A 226 9.47 3.35 -10.57
C ASP A 226 8.58 4.60 -10.72
N ILE A 227 8.85 5.63 -9.90
CA ILE A 227 8.07 6.86 -9.93
C ILE A 227 8.27 7.65 -11.22
N ILE A 228 9.39 7.48 -11.94
CA ILE A 228 9.62 8.19 -13.21
C ILE A 228 8.58 7.72 -14.24
N SER A 229 8.48 6.40 -14.42
CA SER A 229 7.49 5.79 -15.29
C SER A 229 6.06 6.03 -14.78
N ALA A 230 5.83 5.92 -13.47
CA ALA A 230 4.50 6.15 -12.89
C ALA A 230 4.02 7.60 -13.06
N SER A 231 4.91 8.57 -12.88
CA SER A 231 4.61 10.00 -12.99
C SER A 231 4.16 10.42 -14.39
N GLN A 232 4.63 9.72 -15.43
CA GLN A 232 4.18 9.92 -16.80
C GLN A 232 2.74 9.40 -16.98
N LEU A 233 2.47 8.19 -16.48
CA LEU A 233 1.16 7.54 -16.58
C LEU A 233 0.07 8.18 -15.71
N PHE A 234 0.44 8.83 -14.61
CA PHE A 234 -0.50 9.55 -13.74
C PHE A 234 -1.05 10.82 -14.38
N CYS A 235 -0.37 11.36 -15.40
CA CYS A 235 -0.84 12.51 -16.14
C CYS A 235 -1.85 12.15 -17.24
N ASP A 236 -1.97 10.87 -17.57
CA ASP A 236 -2.87 10.36 -18.61
C ASP A 236 -4.33 10.34 -18.15
N TRP A 237 -5.22 10.67 -19.09
CA TRP A 237 -6.67 10.55 -18.91
C TRP A 237 -7.18 9.12 -19.08
N GLU A 238 -6.37 8.24 -19.69
CA GLU A 238 -6.70 6.83 -19.83
C GLU A 238 -6.90 6.20 -18.45
N GLY A 239 -8.00 5.47 -18.28
CA GLY A 239 -8.38 4.88 -17.00
C GLY A 239 -8.59 5.91 -15.88
N ALA A 240 -8.95 7.16 -16.20
CA ALA A 240 -9.19 8.23 -15.23
C ALA A 240 -8.04 8.49 -14.23
N ARG A 241 -6.80 8.07 -14.55
CA ARG A 241 -5.63 8.20 -13.66
C ARG A 241 -5.36 9.64 -13.24
N ARG A 242 -5.51 10.60 -14.16
CA ARG A 242 -5.40 12.02 -13.85
C ARG A 242 -6.36 12.50 -12.75
N PHE A 243 -7.57 11.95 -12.66
CA PHE A 243 -8.51 12.29 -11.60
C PHE A 243 -7.98 11.84 -10.22
N TYR A 244 -7.43 10.62 -10.14
CA TYR A 244 -6.79 10.14 -8.91
C TYR A 244 -5.54 10.95 -8.55
N SER A 245 -4.69 11.27 -9.53
CA SER A 245 -3.53 12.14 -9.34
C SER A 245 -3.94 13.51 -8.79
N PHE A 246 -5.00 14.11 -9.35
CA PHE A 246 -5.56 15.36 -8.85
C PHE A 246 -6.08 15.24 -7.40
N ALA A 247 -6.85 14.20 -7.09
CA ALA A 247 -7.38 13.99 -5.74
C ALA A 247 -6.27 13.79 -4.70
N MET A 248 -5.24 12.98 -5.03
CA MET A 248 -4.07 12.80 -4.17
C MET A 248 -3.29 14.10 -4.01
N ALA A 249 -3.13 14.89 -5.08
CA ALA A 249 -2.49 16.21 -5.01
C ALA A 249 -3.26 17.18 -4.11
N GLN A 250 -4.60 17.19 -4.13
CA GLN A 250 -5.38 18.04 -3.23
C GLN A 250 -5.19 17.62 -1.76
N ASN A 251 -5.19 16.32 -1.46
CA ASN A 251 -4.94 15.83 -0.10
C ASN A 251 -3.54 16.23 0.40
N MET A 252 -2.53 16.08 -0.45
CA MET A 252 -1.16 16.47 -0.12
C MET A 252 -1.00 17.98 0.03
N LYS A 253 -1.64 18.76 -0.84
CA LYS A 253 -1.69 20.23 -0.72
C LYS A 253 -2.33 20.65 0.60
N ALA A 254 -3.46 20.05 0.98
CA ALA A 254 -4.10 20.33 2.26
C ALA A 254 -3.17 20.02 3.46
N LEU A 255 -2.43 18.91 3.40
CA LEU A 255 -1.44 18.55 4.41
C LEU A 255 -0.31 19.59 4.50
N ILE A 256 0.23 20.04 3.36
CA ILE A 256 1.29 21.05 3.29
C ILE A 256 0.79 22.39 3.84
N LEU A 257 -0.37 22.86 3.38
CA LEU A 257 -0.94 24.15 3.80
C LEU A 257 -1.34 24.16 5.27
N ARG A 258 -1.82 23.04 5.83
CA ARG A 258 -2.05 22.91 7.28
C ARG A 258 -0.78 23.17 8.10
N ASN A 259 0.37 22.80 7.56
CA ASN A 259 1.67 22.92 8.21
C ASN A 259 2.48 24.12 7.67
N GLU A 260 1.84 25.11 7.04
CA GLU A 260 2.54 26.18 6.34
C GLU A 260 3.47 27.02 7.24
N HIS A 261 3.08 27.21 8.51
CA HIS A 261 3.80 28.00 9.49
C HIS A 261 5.23 27.50 9.80
N ILE A 262 5.51 26.22 9.49
CA ILE A 262 6.84 25.62 9.64
C ILE A 262 7.46 25.27 8.28
N LEU A 263 6.66 24.83 7.31
CA LEU A 263 7.15 24.40 5.99
C LEU A 263 7.57 25.57 5.09
N PHE A 264 6.96 26.75 5.24
CA PHE A 264 7.28 27.95 4.46
C PHE A 264 8.00 29.03 5.29
N ARG A 265 8.67 28.64 6.37
CA ARG A 265 9.49 29.57 7.16
C ARG A 265 10.74 30.00 6.39
N ASP A 266 11.30 29.09 5.60
CA ASP A 266 12.42 29.39 4.72
C ASP A 266 11.96 30.32 3.57
N PRO A 267 12.65 31.45 3.31
CA PRO A 267 12.29 32.36 2.22
C PRO A 267 12.19 31.70 0.85
N GLU A 268 13.08 30.75 0.52
CA GLU A 268 13.09 30.07 -0.76
C GLU A 268 11.83 29.19 -0.91
N MET A 269 11.48 28.45 0.14
CA MET A 269 10.24 27.67 0.15
C MET A 269 9.02 28.59 0.09
N CYS A 270 9.03 29.71 0.81
CA CYS A 270 7.92 30.67 0.82
C CYS A 270 7.60 31.21 -0.59
N MET A 271 8.60 31.42 -1.43
CA MET A 271 8.40 31.81 -2.84
C MET A 271 7.64 30.76 -3.65
N GLN A 272 7.71 29.48 -3.27
CA GLN A 272 7.03 28.38 -3.94
C GLN A 272 5.57 28.19 -3.49
N LYS A 273 5.12 28.90 -2.45
CA LYS A 273 3.77 28.73 -1.88
C LYS A 273 2.67 28.92 -2.93
N ALA A 274 2.81 29.89 -3.83
CA ALA A 274 1.85 30.12 -4.91
C ALA A 274 1.77 28.91 -5.86
N HIS A 275 2.91 28.32 -6.23
CA HIS A 275 2.98 27.13 -7.08
C HIS A 275 2.36 25.91 -6.39
N VAL A 276 2.61 25.73 -5.08
CA VAL A 276 1.97 24.69 -4.26
C VAL A 276 0.44 24.85 -4.27
N CYS A 277 -0.06 26.08 -4.08
CA CYS A 277 -1.49 26.35 -4.11
C CYS A 277 -2.12 26.06 -5.48
N SER A 278 -1.41 26.35 -6.58
CA SER A 278 -1.91 26.12 -7.94
C SER A 278 -1.76 24.68 -8.44
N ALA A 279 -0.94 23.84 -7.79
CA ALA A 279 -0.65 22.48 -8.26
C ALA A 279 -1.92 21.63 -8.40
N THR A 280 -2.06 20.96 -9.54
CA THR A 280 -3.19 20.11 -9.92
C THR A 280 -2.82 18.64 -10.05
N SER A 281 -1.54 18.30 -9.97
CA SER A 281 -1.02 16.94 -10.04
C SER A 281 0.04 16.69 -8.97
N LEU A 282 0.30 15.42 -8.67
CA LEU A 282 1.39 15.05 -7.75
C LEU A 282 2.75 15.53 -8.29
N ASN A 283 2.98 15.44 -9.60
CA ASN A 283 4.22 15.90 -10.21
C ASN A 283 4.45 17.41 -10.03
N GLU A 284 3.42 18.23 -10.24
CA GLU A 284 3.50 19.68 -10.01
C GLU A 284 3.78 19.99 -8.54
N LEU A 285 3.19 19.22 -7.62
CA LEU A 285 3.42 19.37 -6.20
C LEU A 285 4.83 18.94 -5.79
N ASP A 286 5.34 17.85 -6.38
CA ASP A 286 6.70 17.37 -6.12
C ASP A 286 7.74 18.36 -6.66
N GLU A 287 7.51 18.95 -7.83
CA GLU A 287 8.36 19.99 -8.43
C GLU A 287 8.37 21.28 -7.59
N ALA A 288 7.20 21.72 -7.14
CA ALA A 288 7.06 22.95 -6.36
C ALA A 288 7.53 22.81 -4.91
N PHE A 289 7.41 21.62 -4.32
CA PHE A 289 7.60 21.41 -2.89
C PHE A 289 8.57 20.29 -2.55
N ASN A 290 8.24 19.03 -2.85
CA ASN A 290 8.97 17.89 -2.27
C ASN A 290 10.43 17.82 -2.72
N ARG A 291 10.73 18.08 -4.00
CA ARG A 291 12.13 18.06 -4.47
C ARG A 291 12.98 19.13 -3.81
N ARG A 292 12.41 20.32 -3.59
CA ARG A 292 13.10 21.49 -3.03
C ARG A 292 13.32 21.32 -1.54
N MET A 293 12.29 20.87 -0.84
CA MET A 293 12.36 20.46 0.56
C MET A 293 13.44 19.37 0.77
N ALA A 294 13.60 18.47 -0.20
CA ALA A 294 14.62 17.42 -0.17
C ALA A 294 15.97 17.84 -0.79
N HIS A 295 16.13 19.10 -1.18
CA HIS A 295 17.36 19.69 -1.74
C HIS A 295 17.86 19.02 -3.03
N PHE A 296 16.94 18.64 -3.94
CA PHE A 296 17.27 18.16 -5.29
C PHE A 296 17.18 19.28 -6.32
N ASP A 297 18.18 19.35 -7.21
CA ASP A 297 18.27 20.34 -8.28
C ASP A 297 17.14 20.22 -9.31
N ASP A 298 16.69 19.00 -9.57
CA ASP A 298 15.63 18.70 -10.54
C ASP A 298 14.74 17.51 -10.10
N ILE A 299 13.53 17.46 -10.64
CA ILE A 299 12.54 16.43 -10.31
C ILE A 299 12.94 15.03 -10.74
N LYS A 300 13.68 14.91 -11.85
CA LYS A 300 14.10 13.61 -12.37
C LYS A 300 15.07 12.98 -11.39
N SER A 301 16.07 13.73 -10.91
CA SER A 301 17.01 13.31 -9.86
C SER A 301 16.29 12.94 -8.56
N PHE A 302 15.30 13.74 -8.14
CA PHE A 302 14.46 13.42 -6.99
C PHE A 302 13.73 12.08 -7.16
N TYR A 303 13.06 11.87 -8.30
CA TYR A 303 12.35 10.63 -8.60
C TYR A 303 13.27 9.44 -8.74
N GLU A 304 14.40 9.63 -9.39
CA GLU A 304 15.46 8.65 -9.54
C GLU A 304 15.97 8.12 -8.19
N GLU A 305 16.21 9.00 -7.22
CA GLU A 305 16.66 8.60 -5.88
C GLU A 305 15.55 7.95 -5.07
N ASN A 306 14.29 8.34 -5.28
CA ASN A 306 13.15 7.86 -4.50
C ASN A 306 12.49 6.60 -5.07
N SER A 307 12.82 6.14 -6.27
CA SER A 307 12.32 4.89 -6.88
C SER A 307 12.94 3.64 -6.23
N SER A 308 12.11 2.78 -5.62
CA SER A 308 12.57 1.53 -4.99
C SER A 308 13.16 0.51 -5.97
N CYS A 309 12.78 0.55 -7.25
CA CYS A 309 13.24 -0.38 -8.28
C CYS A 309 14.78 -0.47 -8.38
N LYS A 310 15.49 0.62 -8.11
CA LYS A 310 16.96 0.69 -8.12
C LYS A 310 17.61 -0.13 -7.00
N PHE A 311 16.89 -0.34 -5.90
CA PHE A 311 17.39 -0.97 -4.69
C PHE A 311 16.95 -2.44 -4.57
N MET A 312 16.00 -2.89 -5.39
CA MET A 312 15.42 -4.23 -5.29
C MET A 312 16.46 -5.36 -5.47
N THR A 313 17.55 -5.14 -6.22
CA THR A 313 18.61 -6.16 -6.48
C THR A 313 19.35 -6.55 -5.21
N ASN A 314 19.39 -5.64 -4.25
CA ASN A 314 20.09 -5.79 -2.98
C ASN A 314 19.22 -6.50 -1.93
N ILE A 315 17.94 -6.75 -2.24
CA ILE A 315 17.00 -7.42 -1.36
C ILE A 315 17.21 -8.93 -1.44
N LYS A 316 17.59 -9.57 -0.33
CA LYS A 316 17.96 -10.99 -0.27
C LYS A 316 17.06 -11.87 0.59
N MET A 317 16.10 -11.28 1.30
CA MET A 317 15.08 -12.05 2.03
C MET A 317 13.81 -12.29 1.18
N PRO A 318 12.82 -13.06 1.66
CA PRO A 318 11.55 -13.25 0.97
C PRO A 318 10.70 -11.98 0.81
N VAL A 319 10.23 -11.68 -0.42
CA VAL A 319 9.30 -10.56 -0.68
C VAL A 319 8.09 -11.00 -1.49
N LEU A 320 6.88 -10.75 -1.02
CA LEU A 320 5.66 -10.88 -1.81
C LEU A 320 5.32 -9.54 -2.46
N LEU A 321 5.14 -9.52 -3.79
CA LEU A 321 4.74 -8.36 -4.57
C LEU A 321 3.29 -8.59 -5.07
N LEU A 322 2.33 -7.88 -4.50
CA LEU A 322 0.91 -8.05 -4.82
C LEU A 322 0.40 -6.82 -5.54
N ASN A 323 -0.07 -6.98 -6.79
CA ASN A 323 -0.64 -5.89 -7.58
C ASN A 323 -1.96 -6.35 -8.22
N ALA A 324 -2.97 -5.48 -8.21
CA ALA A 324 -4.21 -5.74 -8.94
C ALA A 324 -4.08 -5.24 -10.39
N ARG A 325 -4.54 -6.03 -11.34
CA ARG A 325 -4.55 -5.68 -12.78
C ARG A 325 -5.58 -4.63 -13.12
N ASP A 326 -6.67 -4.61 -12.38
CA ASP A 326 -7.73 -3.61 -12.48
C ASP A 326 -7.49 -2.42 -11.56
N ASP A 327 -6.29 -2.26 -10.98
CA ASP A 327 -5.95 -1.07 -10.19
C ASP A 327 -6.03 0.18 -11.08
N PRO A 328 -6.95 1.12 -10.77
CA PRO A 328 -7.16 2.29 -11.62
C PRO A 328 -6.04 3.33 -11.50
N ILE A 329 -5.15 3.18 -10.52
CA ILE A 329 -4.03 4.09 -10.26
C ILE A 329 -2.73 3.47 -10.78
N ILE A 330 -2.49 2.18 -10.50
CA ILE A 330 -1.24 1.48 -10.81
C ILE A 330 -1.44 0.51 -11.98
N PRO A 331 -1.14 0.92 -13.23
CA PRO A 331 -1.41 0.08 -14.39
C PRO A 331 -0.31 -0.95 -14.64
N GLU A 332 -0.61 -1.98 -15.45
CA GLU A 332 0.25 -3.15 -15.69
C GLU A 332 1.63 -2.80 -16.29
N GLN A 333 1.73 -1.67 -17.00
CA GLN A 333 2.99 -1.16 -17.54
C GLN A 333 4.06 -0.97 -16.45
N LEU A 334 3.66 -0.68 -15.20
CA LEU A 334 4.58 -0.49 -14.07
C LEU A 334 5.12 -1.82 -13.50
N PHE A 335 4.57 -2.96 -13.90
CA PHE A 335 5.00 -4.28 -13.39
C PHE A 335 6.25 -4.78 -14.12
N ALA A 336 6.69 -4.13 -15.20
CA ALA A 336 7.86 -4.54 -15.96
C ALA A 336 9.14 -4.58 -15.11
N SER A 337 9.31 -3.62 -14.19
CA SER A 337 10.47 -3.55 -13.30
C SER A 337 10.56 -4.74 -12.33
N PRO A 338 9.54 -5.04 -11.50
CA PRO A 338 9.58 -6.21 -10.63
C PRO A 338 9.62 -7.54 -11.40
N LEU A 339 8.95 -7.66 -12.55
CA LEU A 339 8.99 -8.88 -13.36
C LEU A 339 10.39 -9.19 -13.89
N LYS A 340 11.11 -8.18 -14.41
CA LYS A 340 12.53 -8.33 -14.78
C LYS A 340 13.36 -8.80 -13.61
N HIS A 341 13.04 -8.33 -12.40
CA HIS A 341 13.72 -8.70 -11.18
C HIS A 341 13.56 -10.18 -10.83
N VAL A 342 12.31 -10.67 -10.83
CA VAL A 342 11.98 -12.07 -10.53
C VAL A 342 12.69 -13.01 -11.51
N VAL A 343 12.69 -12.68 -12.80
CA VAL A 343 13.30 -13.51 -13.85
C VAL A 343 14.82 -13.51 -13.79
N SER A 344 15.45 -12.34 -13.58
CA SER A 344 16.92 -12.22 -13.59
C SER A 344 17.60 -12.78 -12.34
N HIS A 345 16.89 -12.87 -11.21
CA HIS A 345 17.44 -13.25 -9.92
C HIS A 345 17.06 -14.67 -9.47
N ALA A 346 16.65 -15.55 -10.40
CA ALA A 346 16.39 -16.97 -10.13
C ALA A 346 17.59 -17.73 -9.49
N LEU A 347 18.80 -17.15 -9.50
CA LEU A 347 20.04 -17.75 -9.01
C LEU A 347 20.45 -17.31 -7.59
N THR A 348 19.64 -16.56 -6.86
CA THR A 348 19.93 -16.22 -5.45
C THR A 348 18.61 -16.18 -4.70
N PHE A 349 18.50 -16.88 -3.56
CA PHE A 349 17.33 -17.06 -2.66
C PHE A 349 16.35 -15.86 -2.57
N ILE A 350 15.64 -15.56 -3.65
CA ILE A 350 14.67 -14.48 -3.75
C ILE A 350 13.36 -15.18 -4.07
N SER A 351 12.60 -15.47 -3.02
CA SER A 351 11.26 -16.01 -3.12
C SER A 351 10.29 -14.86 -3.39
N GLN A 352 10.45 -14.21 -4.54
CA GLN A 352 9.50 -13.20 -4.98
C GLN A 352 8.31 -13.86 -5.66
N VAL A 353 7.10 -13.46 -5.26
CA VAL A 353 5.88 -13.81 -5.97
C VAL A 353 5.26 -12.51 -6.43
N VAL A 354 5.16 -12.30 -7.74
CA VAL A 354 4.33 -11.22 -8.30
C VAL A 354 2.97 -11.82 -8.55
N VAL A 355 1.95 -11.40 -7.78
CA VAL A 355 0.57 -11.82 -7.99
C VAL A 355 -0.17 -10.71 -8.72
N LEU A 356 -0.65 -11.02 -9.92
CA LEU A 356 -1.51 -10.15 -10.73
C LEU A 356 -2.92 -10.72 -10.74
N ALA A 357 -3.81 -10.15 -9.94
CA ALA A 357 -5.21 -10.57 -9.87
C ALA A 357 -6.13 -9.47 -10.41
N LYS A 358 -7.28 -9.85 -10.96
CA LYS A 358 -8.39 -8.91 -11.17
C LYS A 358 -9.22 -8.90 -9.89
N GLY A 359 -9.30 -7.75 -9.22
CA GLY A 359 -9.90 -7.59 -7.90
C GLY A 359 -8.92 -7.14 -6.83
N GLU A 360 -9.42 -6.22 -5.99
CA GLU A 360 -8.77 -5.61 -4.83
C GLU A 360 -7.59 -4.67 -5.14
N SER A 361 -7.91 -3.43 -5.56
CA SER A 361 -6.94 -2.32 -5.48
C SER A 361 -6.48 -2.12 -4.02
N SER A 362 -5.34 -1.45 -3.78
CA SER A 362 -4.82 -1.20 -2.41
C SER A 362 -5.83 -0.57 -1.46
N SER A 363 -6.87 0.04 -2.02
CA SER A 363 -7.98 0.61 -1.29
C SER A 363 -8.97 -0.43 -0.78
N ILE A 364 -9.00 -1.67 -1.27
CA ILE A 364 -9.73 -2.85 -0.74
C ILE A 364 -8.70 -3.91 -0.32
N VAL A 365 -7.87 -3.63 0.68
CA VAL A 365 -7.74 -4.68 1.71
C VAL A 365 -8.97 -4.49 2.59
N CYS A 366 -10.11 -4.99 2.11
CA CYS A 366 -11.25 -5.24 2.97
C CYS A 366 -10.89 -6.50 3.74
N VAL A 367 -10.42 -6.33 4.96
CA VAL A 367 -10.79 -7.31 5.99
C VAL A 367 -12.27 -7.06 6.28
N ASP A 368 -13.13 -7.40 5.32
CA ASP A 368 -14.48 -7.76 5.67
C ASP A 368 -14.35 -9.10 6.39
N GLU A 369 -14.98 -9.19 7.56
CA GLU A 369 -15.01 -10.40 8.37
C GLU A 369 -15.42 -11.61 7.52
N THR A 370 -16.12 -11.43 6.40
CA THR A 370 -16.47 -12.52 5.48
C THR A 370 -15.29 -13.20 4.78
N TRP A 371 -14.19 -12.52 4.46
CA TRP A 371 -13.08 -13.12 3.68
C TRP A 371 -12.14 -14.00 4.52
N TRP A 372 -12.11 -13.73 5.83
CA TRP A 372 -11.32 -14.52 6.78
C TRP A 372 -12.17 -15.18 7.87
N SER A 373 -13.49 -15.07 7.80
CA SER A 373 -14.38 -15.77 8.71
C SER A 373 -14.29 -17.27 8.43
N PRO A 374 -14.14 -18.10 9.48
CA PRO A 374 -14.37 -19.53 9.39
C PRO A 374 -15.72 -19.91 8.75
N ARG A 375 -16.69 -18.99 8.65
CA ARG A 375 -18.01 -19.24 8.03
C ARG A 375 -17.99 -19.29 6.50
N VAL A 376 -17.02 -18.65 5.82
CA VAL A 376 -16.83 -18.82 4.37
C VAL A 376 -16.00 -20.07 4.06
N LEU A 377 -15.04 -20.43 4.92
CA LEU A 377 -14.38 -21.74 4.89
C LEU A 377 -15.35 -22.90 5.22
N ARG A 378 -16.36 -22.68 6.07
CA ARG A 378 -17.36 -23.72 6.42
C ARG A 378 -18.44 -23.94 5.37
N ARG A 379 -18.57 -23.12 4.33
CA ARG A 379 -19.56 -23.37 3.25
C ARG A 379 -19.04 -24.23 2.11
N ARG A 380 -17.81 -24.73 2.18
CA ARG A 380 -17.31 -25.84 1.34
C ARG A 380 -16.40 -26.78 2.13
N ALA A 381 -16.98 -27.41 3.15
CA ALA A 381 -16.50 -28.68 3.69
C ALA A 381 -17.73 -29.58 3.95
N VAL A 382 -18.40 -29.97 2.88
CA VAL A 382 -19.17 -31.23 2.86
C VAL A 382 -18.34 -32.19 2.02
N TRP A 383 -17.36 -32.84 2.66
CA TRP A 383 -16.79 -34.12 2.22
C TRP A 383 -16.40 -34.91 3.48
N SER A 384 -17.26 -35.88 3.78
CA SER A 384 -17.09 -37.14 4.52
C SER A 384 -16.23 -37.16 5.80
N LEU A 385 -16.90 -37.14 6.95
CA LEU A 385 -16.54 -37.97 8.10
C LEU A 385 -17.21 -39.34 7.93
N GLN A 386 -16.48 -40.26 7.29
CA GLN A 386 -16.64 -41.72 7.14
C GLN A 386 -15.54 -42.07 6.11
N ASP A 387 -14.48 -42.83 6.37
CA ASP A 387 -14.33 -44.05 7.16
C ASP A 387 -12.87 -44.25 7.62
N ASN A 388 -12.67 -45.27 8.47
CA ASN A 388 -11.43 -45.93 8.89
C ASN A 388 -10.78 -45.45 10.19
N MET A 389 -11.43 -45.80 11.30
CA MET A 389 -10.77 -46.36 12.49
C MET A 389 -11.50 -47.66 12.87
N ASP A 390 -11.22 -48.71 12.11
CA ASP A 390 -11.25 -50.11 12.55
C ASP A 390 -10.01 -50.76 11.91
N GLY A 391 -9.06 -51.18 12.75
CA GLY A 391 -7.77 -51.74 12.34
C GLY A 391 -6.66 -51.45 13.33
#